data_AF-A0AAU8MP87-F1
#
_entry.id   AF-A0AAU8MP87-F1
#
_cell.length_a   1.000
_cell.length_b   1.000
_cell.length_c   1.000
_cell.angle_alpha   90.00
_cell.angle_beta   90.00
_cell.angle_gamma   90.00
#
_symmetry.space_group_name_H-M   'P 1'
#
loop_
_entity.id
_entity.type
_entity.pdbx_description
1 polymer ?
#
loop_
_entity_poly.entity_id
_entity_poly.type
_entity_poly.pdbx_seq_one_letter_code
_entity_poly.pdbx_strand_id
1 'polypeptide(L)' 'MIDATRNVAIWSWNAKGEAFGNDTPNQDPDQDGTAFVFDLRFPGQRFDAATGLNYNYFRDYDAGSGRYVQSDPIGLMGG' A
#
# COMPACT_ATOMS: atom_id res chain seq x y z
N MET A 1 9.50 -7.32 10.62
CA MET A 1 10.62 -6.92 11.51
C MET A 1 10.02 -6.69 12.89
N ILE A 2 10.70 -7.08 13.97
CA ILE A 2 10.19 -7.02 15.34
C ILE A 2 11.12 -6.10 16.15
N ASP A 3 10.56 -5.23 17.00
CA ASP A 3 11.30 -4.55 18.05
C ASP A 3 11.74 -5.59 19.09
N ALA A 4 13.05 -5.78 19.22
CA ALA A 4 13.65 -6.75 20.13
C ALA A 4 13.39 -6.44 21.62
N THR A 5 13.10 -5.18 21.97
CA THR A 5 12.85 -4.74 23.35
C THR A 5 11.42 -5.05 23.78
N ARG A 6 10.45 -4.76 22.90
CA ARG A 6 9.02 -4.89 23.18
C ARG A 6 8.42 -6.21 22.69
N ASN A 7 9.14 -6.92 21.82
CA ASN A 7 8.68 -8.13 21.14
C ASN A 7 7.37 -7.91 20.35
N VAL A 8 7.26 -6.75 19.70
CA VAL A 8 6.13 -6.34 18.86
C VAL A 8 6.64 -6.00 17.46
N ALA A 9 5.82 -6.18 16.42
CA ALA A 9 6.23 -5.83 15.06
C ALA A 9 6.32 -4.32 14.89
N ILE A 10 7.37 -3.84 14.22
CA ILE A 10 7.54 -2.40 13.91
C ILE A 10 6.63 -1.93 12.76
N TRP A 11 5.99 -2.88 12.07
CA TRP A 11 4.92 -2.62 11.13
C TRP A 11 4.02 -3.85 11.06
N SER A 12 2.74 -3.63 10.78
CA SER A 12 1.81 -4.73 10.51
C SER A 12 0.79 -4.30 9.46
N TRP A 13 0.33 -5.25 8.66
CA TRP A 13 -0.74 -4.98 7.69
C TRP A 13 -1.73 -6.14 7.68
N ASN A 14 -2.98 -5.84 8.03
CA ASN A 14 -4.06 -6.82 8.00
C ASN A 14 -4.89 -6.66 6.72
N ALA A 15 -4.30 -7.01 5.58
CA ALA A 15 -4.94 -6.92 4.27
C ALA A 15 -6.02 -8.01 4.01
N LYS A 16 -6.28 -8.91 4.96
CA LYS A 16 -7.12 -10.10 4.71
C LYS A 16 -8.60 -9.79 4.43
N GLY A 17 -9.07 -8.59 4.78
CA GLY A 17 -10.48 -8.20 4.68
C GLY A 17 -10.79 -7.19 3.58
N GLU A 18 -9.79 -6.70 2.85
CA GLU A 18 -9.99 -5.64 1.87
C GLU A 18 -9.90 -6.16 0.43
N ALA A 19 -10.59 -5.48 -0.49
CA ALA A 19 -10.68 -5.89 -1.89
C ALA A 19 -9.85 -5.02 -2.85
N PHE A 20 -9.44 -3.82 -2.43
CA PHE A 20 -8.93 -2.77 -3.31
C PHE A 20 -7.65 -2.08 -2.78
N GLY A 21 -7.02 -2.61 -1.73
CA GLY A 21 -5.78 -2.09 -1.17
C GLY A 21 -5.92 -0.73 -0.46
N ASN A 22 -7.12 -0.38 0.02
CA ASN A 22 -7.40 0.91 0.65
C ASN A 22 -6.91 0.99 2.10
N ASP A 23 -6.79 -0.15 2.79
CA ASP A 23 -6.31 -0.18 4.16
C ASP A 23 -4.80 0.04 4.19
N THR A 24 -4.36 0.97 5.03
CA THR A 24 -2.94 1.30 5.19
C THR A 24 -2.28 0.40 6.24
N PRO A 25 -0.99 0.05 6.07
CA PRO A 25 -0.22 -0.62 7.10
C PRO A 25 -0.18 0.21 8.39
N ASN A 26 -0.31 -0.44 9.54
CA ASN A 26 0.06 0.18 10.80
C ASN A 26 1.59 0.27 10.86
N GLN A 27 2.11 1.50 10.89
CA GLN A 27 3.54 1.83 10.83
C GLN A 27 4.19 1.97 12.22
N ASP A 28 3.42 1.95 13.30
CA ASP A 28 3.93 1.95 14.68
C ASP A 28 3.03 1.05 15.57
N PRO A 29 3.06 -0.28 15.38
CA PRO A 29 2.28 -1.20 16.20
C PRO A 29 2.81 -1.34 17.64
N ASP A 30 4.09 -1.06 17.87
CA ASP A 30 4.77 -1.09 19.16
C ASP A 30 4.61 0.20 19.98
N GLN A 31 4.03 1.24 19.37
CA GLN A 31 3.62 2.51 19.98
C GLN A 31 4.79 3.24 20.65
N ASP A 32 5.97 3.18 20.04
CA ASP A 32 7.16 3.83 20.57
C ASP A 32 7.41 5.23 20.01
N GLY A 33 6.57 5.67 19.08
CA GLY A 33 6.64 6.97 18.43
C GLY A 33 7.57 6.99 17.20
N THR A 34 8.19 5.86 16.84
CA THR A 34 9.04 5.72 15.67
C THR A 34 8.33 4.96 14.56
N ALA A 35 7.72 5.69 13.63
CA ALA A 35 7.03 5.07 12.50
C ALA A 35 8.00 4.45 11.48
N PHE A 36 7.75 3.19 11.11
CA PHE A 36 8.38 2.55 9.97
C PHE A 36 7.51 2.69 8.71
N VAL A 37 7.97 3.50 7.75
CA VAL A 37 7.24 3.72 6.49
C VAL A 37 7.31 2.47 5.61
N PHE A 38 6.17 1.79 5.48
CA PHE A 38 6.01 0.63 4.60
C PHE A 38 5.18 1.00 3.36
N ASP A 39 5.89 1.24 2.25
CA ASP A 39 5.27 1.68 0.98
C ASP A 39 4.72 0.52 0.13
N LEU A 40 5.09 -0.73 0.40
CA LEU A 40 4.59 -1.84 -0.42
C LEU A 40 3.07 -1.98 -0.25
N ARG A 41 2.41 -2.28 -1.36
CA ARG A 41 0.96 -2.48 -1.45
C ARG A 41 0.68 -3.85 -2.05
N PHE A 42 -0.43 -4.01 -2.75
CA PHE A 42 -0.72 -5.21 -3.52
C PHE A 42 0.41 -5.59 -4.48
N PRO A 43 0.46 -6.86 -4.94
CA PRO A 43 1.56 -7.34 -5.77
C PRO A 43 1.90 -6.38 -6.93
N GLY A 44 3.15 -5.96 -6.99
CA GLY A 44 3.65 -5.03 -8.01
C GLY A 44 3.33 -3.56 -7.79
N GLN A 45 2.73 -3.18 -6.65
CA GLN A 45 2.36 -1.81 -6.33
C GLN A 45 3.20 -1.23 -5.19
N ARG A 46 3.49 0.07 -5.29
CA ARG A 46 4.11 0.88 -4.23
C ARG A 46 3.29 2.14 -4.01
N PHE A 47 3.01 2.48 -2.76
CA PHE A 47 2.36 3.72 -2.39
C PHE A 47 3.29 4.91 -2.61
N ASP A 48 2.73 5.95 -3.21
CA ASP A 48 3.34 7.26 -3.31
C ASP A 48 2.61 8.24 -2.38
N ALA A 49 3.30 8.66 -1.32
CA ALA A 49 2.75 9.59 -0.34
C ALA A 49 2.48 10.99 -0.90
N ALA A 50 3.12 11.39 -2.01
CA ALA A 50 2.88 12.70 -2.61
C ALA A 50 1.52 12.78 -3.32
N THR A 51 1.07 11.65 -3.89
CA THR A 51 -0.18 11.57 -4.66
C THR A 51 -1.30 10.84 -3.91
N GLY A 52 -0.97 10.00 -2.92
CA GLY A 52 -1.90 9.10 -2.27
C GLY A 52 -2.28 7.88 -3.14
N LEU A 53 -1.56 7.63 -4.23
CA LEU A 53 -1.85 6.58 -5.20
C LEU A 53 -0.86 5.41 -5.07
N ASN A 54 -1.23 4.27 -5.64
CA ASN A 54 -0.40 3.08 -5.73
C ASN A 54 0.19 2.95 -7.14
N TYR A 55 1.48 3.21 -7.30
CA TYR A 55 2.18 3.12 -8.57
C TYR A 55 2.62 1.67 -8.86
N ASN A 56 2.34 1.17 -10.07
CA ASN A 56 2.65 -0.21 -10.48
C ASN A 56 3.66 -0.33 -11.63
N TYR A 57 4.51 0.68 -11.83
CA TYR A 57 5.39 0.90 -12.99
C TYR A 57 4.70 1.47 -14.25
N PHE A 58 3.47 1.09 -14.55
CA PHE A 58 2.77 1.56 -15.75
C PHE A 58 1.71 2.62 -15.48
N ARG A 59 1.06 2.55 -14.32
CA ARG A 59 -0.07 3.39 -13.94
C ARG A 59 -0.12 3.63 -12.44
N ASP A 60 -0.88 4.65 -12.07
CA ASP A 60 -1.24 4.99 -10.70
C ASP A 60 -2.65 4.47 -10.42
N TYR A 61 -2.77 3.73 -9.33
CA TYR A 61 -4.00 3.09 -8.89
C TYR A 61 -4.56 3.82 -7.66
N ASP A 62 -5.81 4.24 -7.74
CA ASP A 62 -6.57 4.79 -6.63
C ASP A 62 -7.32 3.65 -5.93
N ALA A 63 -6.84 3.29 -4.74
CA ALA A 63 -7.44 2.25 -3.92
C ALA A 63 -8.82 2.63 -3.36
N GLY A 64 -9.11 3.93 -3.21
CA GLY A 64 -10.40 4.42 -2.71
C GLY A 64 -11.53 4.21 -3.72
N SER A 65 -11.24 4.40 -5.00
CA SER A 65 -12.20 4.11 -6.10
C SER A 65 -12.06 2.72 -6.71
N GLY A 66 -10.97 2.01 -6.39
CA GLY A 66 -10.65 0.69 -6.93
C GLY A 66 -10.22 0.71 -8.40
N ARG A 67 -9.69 1.83 -8.91
CA ARG A 67 -9.45 2.07 -10.34
C ARG A 67 -8.10 2.70 -10.62
N TYR A 68 -7.58 2.47 -11.83
CA TYR A 68 -6.46 3.25 -12.35
C TYR A 68 -6.93 4.65 -12.76
N VAL A 69 -6.08 5.66 -12.49
CA VAL A 69 -6.37 7.05 -12.86
C VAL A 69 -5.98 7.37 -14.31
N GLN A 70 -5.21 6.50 -14.96
CA GLN A 70 -4.89 6.58 -16.39
C GLN A 70 -5.58 5.49 -17.21
N SER A 71 -5.84 5.80 -18.48
CA SER A 71 -6.23 4.81 -19.50
C SER A 71 -5.22 3.67 -19.60
N ASP A 72 -5.69 2.49 -20.01
CA ASP A 72 -4.80 1.35 -20.21
C ASP A 72 -3.81 1.60 -21.37
N PRO A 73 -2.48 1.45 -21.16
CA PRO A 73 -1.51 1.58 -22.23
C PRO A 73 -1.69 0.59 -23.39
N ILE A 74 -2.32 -0.57 -23.12
CA ILE A 74 -2.67 -1.58 -24.14
C ILE A 74 -3.98 -1.19 -24.87
N GLY A 75 -4.72 -0.19 -24.36
CA GLY A 75 -5.95 0.31 -24.94
C GLY A 75 -7.05 -0.74 -24.97
N LEU A 76 -7.90 -0.69 -26.01
CA LEU A 76 -9.04 -1.60 -26.18
C LEU A 76 -8.64 -3.08 -26.31
N MET A 77 -7.36 -3.38 -26.56
CA MET A 77 -6.85 -4.76 -26.57
C MET A 77 -6.84 -5.39 -25.17
N GLY A 78 -6.96 -4.58 -24.11
CA GLY A 78 -7.06 -5.03 -22.71
C GLY A 78 -8.48 -5.38 -22.25
N GLY A 79 -9.50 -5.14 -23.10
CA GLY A 79 -10.92 -5.31 -22.77
C GLY A 79 -11.71 -4.01 -22.69
#